data_AF-A0A653WJB0-F1
#
_entry.id   AF-A0A653WJB0-F1
#
_cell.length_a   1.000
_cell.length_b   1.000
_cell.length_c   1.000
_cell.angle_alpha   90.00
_cell.angle_beta   90.00
_cell.angle_gamma   90.00
#
_symmetry.space_group_name_H-M   'P 1'
#
loop_
_entity.id
_entity.type
_entity.pdbx_description
1 polymer ?
#
loop_
_entity_poly.entity_id
_entity_poly.type
_entity_poly.pdbx_seq_one_letter_code
_entity_poly.pdbx_strand_id
1 'polypeptide(L)'
;MERKGRAHPEWVMMSDRGVSAAVIARLNDVNPEYVREYVRRRGEALRGGPAPTRLALHDRPRPRPSNWPDPDRRWRARLEELDRFLQEHQRRPHARRSDDSRQTGSEWSLAHWLITQRSHHRAERLPLHRERGLDRVLPSWRLDDRSIENESNWRLRLVELLRFLHDHGRFPQHTDMPGDQEKSLAVWVYAQQSAYRAGTLEPERLQWLDRQVPRWRPVREQEERQGSSNSTP
;
A
#
# COMPACT_ATOMS: atom_id res chain seq x y z
N MET A 1 33.37 22.84 -16.95
CA MET A 1 33.01 23.45 -18.25
C MET A 1 31.55 23.86 -18.21
N GLU A 2 31.29 25.12 -17.84
CA GLU A 2 29.95 25.69 -17.75
C GLU A 2 29.35 25.86 -19.15
N ARG A 3 28.21 25.20 -19.41
CA ARG A 3 27.45 25.45 -20.63
C ARG A 3 26.90 26.88 -20.53
N LYS A 4 27.47 27.81 -21.31
CA LYS A 4 26.85 29.12 -21.57
C LYS A 4 25.39 28.88 -21.97
N GLY A 5 24.45 29.20 -21.09
CA GLY A 5 23.03 29.05 -21.34
C GLY A 5 22.64 29.87 -22.57
N ARG A 6 22.04 29.23 -23.58
CA ARG A 6 21.53 29.95 -24.74
C ARG A 6 20.49 30.96 -24.25
N ALA A 7 20.56 32.19 -24.75
CA ALA A 7 19.50 33.14 -24.55
C ALA A 7 18.29 32.70 -25.39
N HIS A 8 17.11 32.69 -24.77
CA HIS A 8 15.82 32.33 -25.36
C HIS A 8 14.91 33.57 -25.49
N PRO A 9 15.23 34.54 -26.38
CA PRO A 9 14.38 35.73 -26.59
C PRO A 9 12.96 35.37 -27.04
N GLU A 10 12.79 34.24 -27.72
CA GLU A 10 11.51 33.71 -28.16
C GLU A 10 10.54 33.41 -27.00
N TRP A 11 11.04 32.96 -25.84
CA TRP A 11 10.20 32.69 -24.67
C TRP A 11 9.57 33.97 -24.11
N VAL A 12 10.32 35.07 -24.13
CA VAL A 12 9.83 36.39 -23.70
C VAL A 12 8.77 36.89 -24.69
N MET A 13 9.01 36.78 -25.99
CA MET A 13 8.04 37.19 -27.02
C MET A 13 6.75 36.39 -26.99
N MET A 14 6.82 35.07 -26.77
CA MET A 14 5.63 34.21 -26.64
C MET A 14 4.84 34.59 -25.39
N SER A 15 5.53 34.83 -24.27
CA SER A 15 4.91 35.25 -23.03
C SER A 15 4.22 36.61 -23.16
N ASP A 16 4.82 37.54 -23.89
CA ASP A 16 4.25 38.87 -24.19
C ASP A 16 2.98 38.81 -25.03
N ARG A 17 2.89 37.81 -25.91
CA ARG A 17 1.68 37.52 -26.67
C ARG A 17 0.64 36.74 -25.88
N GLY A 18 0.88 36.47 -24.59
CA GLY A 18 -0.07 35.81 -23.68
C GLY A 18 0.00 34.29 -23.71
N VAL A 19 1.05 33.70 -24.29
CA VAL A 19 1.27 32.25 -24.22
C VAL A 19 1.78 31.89 -22.82
N SER A 20 1.15 30.90 -22.18
CA SER A 20 1.54 30.50 -20.82
C SER A 20 2.90 29.80 -20.80
N ALA A 21 3.62 29.94 -19.69
CA ALA A 21 4.92 29.28 -19.51
C ALA A 21 4.83 27.75 -19.62
N ALA A 22 3.68 27.15 -19.30
CA ALA A 22 3.43 25.72 -19.47
C ALA A 22 3.38 25.29 -20.94
N VAL A 23 2.82 26.14 -21.81
CA VAL A 23 2.76 25.87 -23.26
C VAL A 23 4.15 26.07 -23.88
N ILE A 24 4.86 27.13 -23.52
CA ILE A 24 6.25 27.38 -23.99
C ILE A 24 7.17 26.24 -23.55
N ALA A 25 7.03 25.78 -22.31
CA ALA A 25 7.77 24.64 -21.76
C ALA A 25 7.52 23.35 -22.54
N ARG A 26 6.26 23.04 -22.84
CA ARG A 26 5.90 21.86 -23.63
C ARG A 26 6.46 21.93 -25.05
N LEU A 27 6.46 23.10 -25.68
CA LEU A 27 6.98 23.29 -27.04
C LEU A 27 8.51 23.15 -27.13
N ASN A 28 9.22 23.36 -26.03
CA ASN A 28 10.69 23.39 -25.99
C ASN A 28 11.29 22.26 -25.14
N ASP A 29 10.46 21.33 -24.63
CA ASP A 29 10.84 20.24 -23.74
C ASP A 29 11.67 20.69 -22.51
N VAL A 30 11.22 21.76 -21.87
CA VAL A 30 11.88 22.35 -20.69
C VAL A 30 10.92 22.49 -19.53
N ASN A 31 11.45 22.66 -18.31
CA ASN A 31 10.63 22.83 -17.12
C ASN A 31 9.86 24.17 -17.17
N PRO A 32 8.53 24.20 -16.94
CA PRO A 32 7.74 25.44 -16.89
C PRO A 32 8.15 26.44 -15.81
N GLU A 33 8.79 26.00 -14.74
CA GLU A 33 9.40 26.88 -13.74
C GLU A 33 10.68 27.55 -14.26
N TYR A 34 11.47 26.84 -15.06
CA TYR A 34 12.66 27.41 -15.70
C TYR A 34 12.30 28.49 -16.73
N VAL A 35 11.26 28.25 -17.54
CA VAL A 35 10.75 29.26 -18.48
C VAL A 35 10.24 30.50 -17.74
N ARG A 36 9.52 30.32 -16.63
CA ARG A 36 9.05 31.43 -15.77
C ARG A 36 10.21 32.25 -15.24
N GLU A 37 11.21 31.60 -14.67
CA GLU A 37 12.35 32.28 -14.07
C GLU A 37 13.20 32.98 -15.14
N TYR A 38 13.35 32.37 -16.32
CA TYR A 38 14.03 32.97 -17.46
C TYR A 38 13.31 34.24 -17.95
N VAL A 39 11.99 34.18 -18.17
CA VAL A 39 11.19 35.33 -18.62
C VAL A 39 11.18 36.44 -17.57
N ARG A 40 11.12 36.10 -16.27
CA ARG A 40 11.19 37.06 -15.16
C ARG A 40 12.56 37.75 -15.07
N ARG A 41 13.66 37.00 -15.10
CA ARG A 41 15.02 37.55 -14.93
C ARG A 41 15.56 38.22 -16.18
N ARG A 42 15.21 37.74 -17.37
CA ARG A 42 15.79 38.19 -18.64
C ARG A 42 14.82 38.97 -19.54
N GLY A 43 13.52 38.91 -19.25
CA GLY A 43 12.50 39.58 -20.04
C GLY A 43 12.59 41.10 -20.00
N GLU A 44 13.00 41.70 -18.89
CA GLU A 44 13.16 43.16 -18.78
C GLU A 44 14.31 43.67 -19.64
N ALA A 45 15.46 42.99 -19.59
CA ALA A 45 16.64 43.32 -20.39
C ALA A 45 16.40 43.17 -21.90
N LEU A 46 15.53 42.24 -22.31
CA LEU A 46 15.18 42.01 -23.72
C LEU A 46 14.04 42.91 -24.23
N ARG A 47 13.16 43.36 -23.33
CA ARG A 47 12.04 44.27 -23.65
C ARG A 47 12.43 45.75 -23.59
N GLY A 48 13.43 46.11 -22.79
CA GLY A 48 13.77 47.50 -22.49
C GLY A 48 12.82 48.15 -21.47
N GLY A 49 12.13 47.36 -20.64
CA GLY A 49 11.14 47.84 -19.65
C GLY A 49 10.48 46.72 -18.87
N PRO A 50 9.61 47.03 -17.87
CA PRO A 50 8.96 46.03 -17.03
C PRO A 50 8.00 45.13 -17.83
N ALA A 51 7.79 43.90 -17.35
CA ALA A 51 6.86 42.95 -17.96
C ALA A 51 5.42 43.51 -18.03
N PRO A 52 4.62 43.14 -19.05
CA PRO A 52 3.27 43.64 -19.20
C PRO A 52 2.40 43.02 -18.10
N THR A 53 1.43 43.78 -17.59
CA THR A 53 0.55 43.39 -16.47
C THR A 53 -0.12 42.02 -16.66
N ARG A 54 -0.26 41.55 -17.91
CA ARG A 54 -0.79 40.23 -18.28
C ARG A 54 0.01 39.05 -17.70
N LEU A 55 1.34 39.16 -17.54
CA LEU A 55 2.16 38.09 -16.95
C LEU A 55 1.79 37.86 -15.48
N ALA A 56 1.58 38.94 -14.72
CA ALA A 56 1.26 38.89 -13.30
C ALA A 56 -0.13 38.30 -12.99
N LEU A 57 -1.06 38.33 -13.95
CA LEU A 57 -2.42 37.82 -13.79
C LEU A 57 -2.53 36.29 -13.92
N HIS A 58 -1.60 35.64 -14.62
CA HIS A 58 -1.59 34.17 -14.76
C HIS A 58 -0.96 33.44 -13.56
N ASP A 59 -0.26 34.16 -12.66
CA ASP A 59 0.51 33.59 -11.54
C ASP A 59 -0.22 33.54 -10.20
N ARG A 60 -1.49 33.93 -10.14
CA ARG A 60 -2.30 33.73 -8.94
C ARG A 60 -3.33 32.65 -9.21
N PRO A 61 -3.19 31.42 -8.66
CA PRO A 61 -4.32 30.51 -8.64
C PRO A 61 -5.45 31.26 -7.95
N ARG A 62 -6.59 31.41 -8.64
CA ARG A 62 -7.75 32.06 -8.03
C ARG A 62 -7.98 31.40 -6.67
N PRO A 63 -8.00 32.16 -5.56
CA PRO A 63 -8.31 31.56 -4.26
C PRO A 63 -9.61 30.79 -4.42
N ARG A 64 -9.64 29.53 -3.97
CA ARG A 64 -10.84 28.71 -4.10
C ARG A 64 -12.00 29.51 -3.49
N PRO A 65 -13.09 29.76 -4.23
CA PRO A 65 -14.25 30.45 -3.71
C PRO A 65 -14.69 29.80 -2.39
N SER A 66 -15.10 30.59 -1.40
CA SER A 66 -15.52 30.07 -0.08
C SER A 66 -16.68 29.05 -0.15
N ASN A 67 -17.41 29.01 -1.26
CA ASN A 67 -18.52 28.09 -1.50
C ASN A 67 -18.12 26.84 -2.32
N TRP A 68 -16.82 26.63 -2.59
CA TRP A 68 -16.39 25.39 -3.23
C TRP A 68 -16.64 24.20 -2.29
N PRO A 69 -17.37 23.16 -2.74
CA PRO A 69 -17.60 21.99 -1.91
C PRO A 69 -16.25 21.33 -1.61
N ASP A 70 -15.91 21.18 -0.34
CA ASP A 70 -14.74 20.42 0.11
C ASP A 70 -15.06 18.92 0.03
N PRO A 71 -14.58 18.20 -1.01
CA PRO A 71 -14.91 16.79 -1.20
C PRO A 71 -14.31 15.91 -0.09
N ASP A 72 -13.28 16.40 0.61
CA ASP A 72 -12.57 15.67 1.65
C ASP A 72 -13.11 15.97 3.05
N ARG A 73 -14.04 16.92 3.21
CA ARG A 73 -14.64 17.25 4.52
C ARG A 73 -15.23 16.01 5.19
N ARG A 74 -16.06 15.25 4.45
CA ARG A 74 -16.67 14.01 4.96
C ARG A 74 -15.64 12.92 5.20
N TRP A 75 -14.60 12.85 4.36
CA TRP A 75 -13.54 11.86 4.50
C TRP A 75 -12.69 12.13 5.75
N ARG A 76 -12.31 13.38 6.00
CA ARG A 76 -11.57 13.79 7.21
C ARG A 76 -12.38 13.55 8.48
N ALA A 77 -13.68 13.87 8.47
CA ALA A 77 -14.56 13.58 9.60
C ALA A 77 -14.63 12.07 9.92
N ARG A 78 -14.65 11.19 8.91
CA ARG A 78 -14.60 9.73 9.10
C ARG A 78 -13.24 9.25 9.59
N LEU A 79 -12.14 9.87 9.14
CA LEU A 79 -10.80 9.57 9.64
C LEU A 79 -10.67 9.95 11.13
N GLU A 80 -11.22 11.10 11.54
CA GLU A 80 -11.26 11.52 12.95
C GLU A 80 -12.15 10.61 13.81
N GLU A 81 -13.28 10.16 13.27
CA GLU A 81 -14.14 9.17 13.94
C GLU A 81 -13.40 7.83 14.13
N LEU A 82 -12.63 7.39 13.12
CA LEU A 82 -11.77 6.22 13.24
C LEU A 82 -10.67 6.40 14.29
N ASP A 83 -9.97 7.53 14.30
CA ASP A 83 -8.92 7.82 15.27
C ASP A 83 -9.47 7.78 16.71
N ARG A 84 -10.63 8.41 16.94
CA ARG A 84 -11.32 8.35 18.24
C ARG A 84 -11.67 6.90 18.62
N PHE A 85 -12.23 6.14 17.70
CA PHE A 85 -12.59 4.74 17.95
C PHE A 85 -11.36 3.90 18.34
N LEU A 86 -10.23 4.09 17.64
CA LEU A 86 -8.98 3.39 17.94
C LEU A 86 -8.43 3.79 19.31
N GLN A 87 -8.50 5.07 19.68
CA GLN A 87 -8.09 5.55 21.01
C GLN A 87 -8.95 4.96 22.13
N GLU A 88 -10.27 4.89 21.94
CA GLU A 88 -11.22 4.39 22.95
C GLU A 88 -11.16 2.86 23.11
N HIS A 89 -11.15 2.12 22.00
CA HIS A 89 -11.32 0.66 22.03
C HIS A 89 -10.02 -0.12 21.83
N GLN A 90 -8.92 0.53 21.43
CA GLN A 90 -7.61 -0.11 21.17
C GLN A 90 -7.68 -1.32 20.23
N ARG A 91 -8.71 -1.35 19.36
CA ARG A 91 -8.96 -2.41 18.39
C ARG A 91 -9.54 -1.81 17.13
N ARG A 92 -9.48 -2.56 16.02
CA ARG A 92 -10.06 -2.12 14.76
C ARG A 92 -11.59 -2.24 14.78
N PRO A 93 -12.31 -1.34 14.07
CA PRO A 93 -13.73 -1.51 13.82
C PRO A 93 -13.96 -2.81 13.04
N HIS A 94 -14.85 -3.67 13.53
CA HIS A 94 -15.18 -4.93 12.89
C HIS A 94 -16.65 -4.95 12.47
N ALA A 95 -16.92 -5.39 11.23
CA ALA A 95 -18.29 -5.62 10.79
C ALA A 95 -18.80 -6.96 11.37
N ARG A 96 -19.30 -6.96 12.61
CA ARG A 96 -19.94 -8.15 13.18
C ARG A 96 -21.23 -8.49 12.42
N ARG A 97 -21.48 -9.78 12.22
CA ARG A 97 -22.60 -10.32 11.45
C ARG A 97 -23.88 -10.47 12.30
N SER A 98 -23.81 -10.32 13.63
CA SER A 98 -24.97 -10.43 14.52
C SER A 98 -25.21 -9.14 15.31
N ASP A 99 -26.48 -8.76 15.30
CA ASP A 99 -27.16 -7.62 15.87
C ASP A 99 -27.00 -7.50 17.41
N ASP A 100 -26.53 -6.34 17.88
CA ASP A 100 -27.08 -5.71 19.09
C ASP A 100 -27.01 -4.18 18.89
N SER A 101 -28.19 -3.56 18.89
CA SER A 101 -28.52 -2.39 18.08
C SER A 101 -28.19 -1.03 18.70
N ARG A 102 -27.32 -0.97 19.72
CA ARG A 102 -27.01 0.30 20.40
C ARG A 102 -25.64 0.92 20.07
N GLN A 103 -24.68 0.12 19.61
CA GLN A 103 -23.33 0.59 19.22
C GLN A 103 -22.96 0.23 17.77
N THR A 104 -23.73 -0.68 17.15
CA THR A 104 -23.45 -1.31 15.87
C THR A 104 -23.51 -0.34 14.68
N GLY A 105 -24.27 0.76 14.77
CA GLY A 105 -24.43 1.70 13.65
C GLY A 105 -23.14 2.46 13.28
N SER A 106 -22.40 2.98 14.27
CA SER A 106 -21.16 3.73 14.01
C SER A 106 -20.00 2.78 13.67
N GLU A 107 -19.79 1.71 14.45
CA GLU A 107 -18.69 0.77 14.23
C GLU A 107 -18.78 0.05 12.87
N TRP A 108 -19.95 -0.49 12.53
CA TRP A 108 -20.16 -1.15 11.24
C TRP A 108 -19.92 -0.19 10.08
N SER A 109 -20.36 1.08 10.22
CA SER A 109 -20.16 2.09 9.19
C SER A 109 -18.67 2.42 8.97
N LEU A 110 -17.87 2.43 10.05
CA LEU A 110 -16.41 2.61 9.96
C LEU A 110 -15.73 1.39 9.34
N ALA A 111 -16.13 0.18 9.74
CA ALA A 111 -15.62 -1.06 9.16
C ALA A 111 -15.92 -1.15 7.65
N HIS A 112 -17.15 -0.80 7.25
CA HIS A 112 -17.54 -0.73 5.85
C HIS A 112 -16.78 0.35 5.09
N TRP A 113 -16.60 1.53 5.69
CA TRP A 113 -15.80 2.61 5.09
C TRP A 113 -14.34 2.19 4.85
N LEU A 114 -13.72 1.46 5.78
CA LEU A 114 -12.39 0.87 5.61
C LEU A 114 -12.34 -0.17 4.47
N ILE A 115 -13.39 -0.99 4.32
CA ILE A 115 -13.52 -1.90 3.16
C ILE A 115 -13.53 -1.10 1.85
N THR A 116 -14.29 0.00 1.79
CA THR A 116 -14.32 0.89 0.62
C THR A 116 -12.95 1.51 0.34
N GLN A 117 -12.23 1.98 1.37
CA GLN A 117 -10.88 2.56 1.18
C GLN A 117 -9.89 1.52 0.64
N ARG A 118 -9.92 0.29 1.17
CA ARG A 118 -9.10 -0.83 0.65
C ARG A 118 -9.43 -1.16 -0.80
N SER A 119 -10.71 -1.17 -1.17
CA SER A 119 -11.14 -1.37 -2.56
C SER A 119 -10.61 -0.27 -3.48
N HIS A 120 -10.71 1.00 -3.07
CA HIS A 120 -10.16 2.12 -3.84
C HIS A 120 -8.64 2.04 -3.99
N HIS A 121 -7.92 1.62 -2.95
CA HIS A 121 -6.47 1.43 -3.01
C HIS A 121 -6.07 0.29 -3.95
N ARG A 122 -6.74 -0.87 -3.88
CA ARG A 122 -6.52 -2.00 -4.80
C ARG A 122 -6.81 -1.62 -6.26
N ALA A 123 -7.73 -0.68 -6.48
CA ALA A 123 -8.05 -0.13 -7.79
C ALA A 123 -7.20 1.10 -8.18
N GLU A 124 -6.18 1.49 -7.40
CA GLU A 124 -5.33 2.67 -7.62
C GLU A 124 -6.09 4.00 -7.76
N ARG A 125 -7.28 4.06 -7.14
CA ARG A 125 -8.20 5.22 -7.16
C ARG A 125 -8.18 6.03 -5.89
N LEU A 126 -7.38 5.64 -4.89
CA LEU A 126 -7.27 6.35 -3.63
C LEU A 126 -6.21 7.45 -3.75
N PRO A 127 -6.55 8.74 -3.54
CA PRO A 127 -5.56 9.81 -3.53
C PRO A 127 -4.49 9.63 -2.46
N LEU A 128 -3.24 9.96 -2.80
CA LEU A 128 -2.08 9.82 -1.90
C LEU A 128 -2.25 10.50 -0.54
N HIS A 129 -2.94 11.64 -0.47
CA HIS A 129 -3.18 12.33 0.79
C HIS A 129 -4.11 11.52 1.73
N ARG A 130 -5.03 10.73 1.17
CA ARG A 130 -5.91 9.84 1.94
C ARG A 130 -5.16 8.61 2.44
N GLU A 131 -4.28 8.05 1.61
CA GLU A 131 -3.38 6.97 2.03
C GLU A 131 -2.51 7.41 3.21
N ARG A 132 -1.84 8.56 3.10
CA ARG A 132 -1.02 9.10 4.20
C ARG A 132 -1.83 9.36 5.47
N GLY A 133 -3.08 9.83 5.34
CA GLY A 133 -3.96 10.02 6.48
C GLY A 133 -4.32 8.70 7.18
N LEU A 134 -4.62 7.65 6.41
CA LEU A 134 -4.88 6.31 6.93
C LEU A 134 -3.61 5.68 7.51
N ASP A 135 -2.45 5.86 6.88
CA ASP A 135 -1.16 5.36 7.37
C ASP A 135 -0.79 5.93 8.72
N ARG A 136 -1.15 7.19 8.97
CA ARG A 136 -0.92 7.86 10.26
C ARG A 136 -1.81 7.30 11.37
N VAL A 137 -3.08 7.04 11.07
CA VAL A 137 -4.09 6.65 12.09
C VAL A 137 -4.08 5.13 12.31
N LEU A 138 -3.98 4.35 11.24
CA LEU A 138 -4.02 2.90 11.26
C LEU A 138 -3.04 2.33 10.23
N PRO A 139 -1.72 2.24 10.49
CA PRO A 139 -0.71 1.80 9.51
C PRO A 139 -1.05 0.50 8.78
N SER A 140 -1.75 -0.39 9.47
CA SER A 140 -2.17 -1.71 9.01
C SER A 140 -3.53 -1.75 8.31
N TRP A 141 -4.11 -0.60 7.93
CA TRP A 141 -5.44 -0.49 7.33
C TRP A 141 -5.59 -1.25 6.01
N ARG A 142 -4.49 -1.50 5.30
CA ARG A 142 -4.46 -2.27 4.03
C ARG A 142 -4.76 -3.76 4.23
N LEU A 143 -4.47 -4.29 5.41
CA LEU A 143 -4.75 -5.68 5.76
C LEU A 143 -6.20 -5.81 6.21
N ASP A 144 -6.91 -6.81 5.69
CA ASP A 144 -8.23 -7.18 6.22
C ASP A 144 -8.15 -8.09 7.44
N ASP A 145 -9.16 -7.97 8.31
CA ASP A 145 -9.20 -8.67 9.59
C ASP A 145 -9.19 -10.18 9.39
N ARG A 146 -9.85 -10.66 8.33
CA ARG A 146 -9.82 -12.07 7.91
C ARG A 146 -8.40 -12.52 7.54
N SER A 147 -7.65 -11.70 6.80
CA SER A 147 -6.26 -12.00 6.46
C SER A 147 -5.38 -12.07 7.70
N ILE A 148 -5.57 -11.16 8.66
CA ILE A 148 -4.85 -11.17 9.95
C ILE A 148 -5.20 -12.40 10.78
N GLU A 149 -6.48 -12.74 10.86
CA GLU A 149 -6.96 -13.92 11.58
C GLU A 149 -6.45 -15.20 10.93
N ASN A 150 -6.50 -15.30 9.60
CA ASN A 150 -5.96 -16.43 8.85
C ASN A 150 -4.47 -16.61 9.11
N GLU A 151 -3.70 -15.53 9.10
CA GLU A 151 -2.26 -15.57 9.38
C GLU A 151 -1.98 -15.94 10.84
N SER A 152 -2.76 -15.41 11.79
CA SER A 152 -2.64 -15.76 13.21
C SER A 152 -2.94 -17.25 13.44
N ASN A 153 -4.02 -17.76 12.84
CA ASN A 153 -4.38 -19.17 12.89
C ASN A 153 -3.30 -20.05 12.25
N TRP A 154 -2.72 -19.61 11.13
CA TRP A 154 -1.61 -20.32 10.50
C TRP A 154 -0.40 -20.43 11.43
N ARG A 155 -0.01 -19.33 12.08
CA ARG A 155 1.09 -19.30 13.06
C ARG A 155 0.81 -20.16 14.28
N LEU A 156 -0.42 -20.15 14.80
CA LEU A 156 -0.83 -21.04 15.90
C LEU A 156 -0.66 -22.51 15.52
N ARG A 157 -1.08 -22.92 14.32
CA ARG A 157 -0.88 -24.28 13.82
C ARG A 157 0.59 -24.66 13.67
N LEU A 158 1.44 -23.72 13.24
CA LEU A 158 2.88 -23.93 13.22
C LEU A 158 3.43 -24.21 14.62
N VAL A 159 3.03 -23.41 15.63
CA VAL A 159 3.44 -23.62 17.03
C VAL A 159 2.98 -24.97 17.55
N GLU A 160 1.72 -25.35 17.27
CA GLU A 160 1.19 -26.67 17.64
C GLU A 160 1.99 -27.82 17.00
N LEU A 161 2.37 -27.68 15.73
CA LEU A 161 3.21 -28.65 15.04
C LEU A 161 4.59 -28.75 15.68
N LEU A 162 5.25 -27.61 15.98
CA LEU A 162 6.56 -27.60 16.62
C LEU A 162 6.51 -28.26 18.00
N ARG A 163 5.45 -28.00 18.78
CA ARG A 163 5.23 -28.67 20.06
C ARG A 163 5.06 -30.18 19.87
N PHE A 164 4.25 -30.61 18.90
CA PHE A 164 4.08 -32.03 18.60
C PHE A 164 5.40 -32.71 18.20
N LEU A 165 6.20 -32.05 17.37
CA LEU A 165 7.52 -32.56 16.97
C LEU A 165 8.48 -32.65 18.15
N HIS A 166 8.44 -31.69 19.06
CA HIS A 166 9.23 -31.71 20.30
C HIS A 166 8.82 -32.87 21.21
N ASP A 167 7.52 -33.05 21.44
CA ASP A 167 6.98 -34.01 22.39
C ASP A 167 7.09 -35.47 21.87
N HIS A 168 6.88 -35.68 20.57
CA HIS A 168 6.81 -37.03 19.99
C HIS A 168 8.03 -37.40 19.12
N GLY A 169 8.88 -36.45 18.73
CA GLY A 169 10.04 -36.70 17.86
C GLY A 169 9.70 -37.18 16.44
N ARG A 170 8.42 -37.12 16.04
CA ARG A 170 7.92 -37.60 14.75
C ARG A 170 6.86 -36.66 14.19
N PHE A 171 6.67 -36.68 12.88
CA PHE A 171 5.57 -35.94 12.26
C PHE A 171 4.20 -36.52 12.63
N PRO A 172 3.17 -35.66 12.73
CA PRO A 172 1.80 -36.09 12.96
C PRO A 172 1.31 -36.94 11.79
N GLN A 173 0.60 -38.01 12.09
CA GLN A 173 0.04 -38.94 11.11
C GLN A 173 -1.48 -38.82 11.08
N HIS A 174 -2.07 -39.19 9.94
CA HIS A 174 -3.51 -39.22 9.82
C HIS A 174 -4.04 -40.44 10.58
N THR A 175 -4.52 -40.24 11.82
CA THR A 175 -5.15 -41.28 12.64
C THR A 175 -6.66 -41.33 12.40
N ASP A 176 -7.27 -42.52 12.56
CA ASP A 176 -8.72 -42.71 12.40
C ASP A 176 -9.52 -42.40 13.67
N MET A 177 -8.84 -41.97 14.74
CA MET A 177 -9.49 -41.61 16.00
C MET A 177 -10.24 -40.28 15.87
N PRO A 178 -11.53 -40.21 16.25
CA PRO A 178 -12.30 -38.97 16.25
C PRO A 178 -11.72 -37.96 17.25
N GLY A 179 -11.53 -36.70 16.82
CA GLY A 179 -11.14 -35.60 17.70
C GLY A 179 -9.64 -35.42 17.94
N ASP A 180 -8.78 -36.22 17.28
CA ASP A 180 -7.33 -36.15 17.50
C ASP A 180 -6.72 -34.84 16.96
N GLN A 181 -6.03 -34.12 17.85
CA GLN A 181 -5.19 -32.98 17.48
C GLN A 181 -4.13 -33.39 16.45
N GLU A 182 -3.60 -34.61 16.54
CA GLU A 182 -2.63 -35.17 15.60
C GLU A 182 -3.19 -35.20 14.16
N LYS A 183 -4.41 -35.70 13.97
CA LYS A 183 -5.06 -35.74 12.65
C LYS A 183 -5.20 -34.35 12.05
N SER A 184 -5.60 -33.37 12.86
CA SER A 184 -5.73 -31.98 12.40
C SER A 184 -4.39 -31.40 11.95
N LEU A 185 -3.30 -31.69 12.66
CA LEU A 185 -1.95 -31.26 12.29
C LEU A 185 -1.44 -32.00 11.04
N ALA A 186 -1.72 -33.29 10.89
CA ALA A 186 -1.36 -34.06 9.71
C ALA A 186 -2.01 -33.49 8.43
N VAL A 187 -3.32 -33.18 8.50
CA VAL A 187 -4.04 -32.50 7.41
C VAL A 187 -3.45 -31.12 7.12
N TRP A 188 -3.09 -30.37 8.16
CA TRP A 188 -2.49 -29.05 8.00
C TRP A 188 -1.13 -29.10 7.30
N VAL A 189 -0.25 -30.04 7.67
CA VAL A 189 1.04 -30.27 7.01
C VAL A 189 0.84 -30.65 5.55
N TYR A 190 -0.10 -31.56 5.27
CA TYR A 190 -0.45 -31.94 3.90
C TYR A 190 -0.90 -30.73 3.07
N ALA A 191 -1.73 -29.85 3.64
CA ALA A 191 -2.16 -28.63 2.98
C ALA A 191 -0.97 -27.69 2.65
N GLN A 192 0.03 -27.58 3.55
CA GLN A 192 1.23 -26.77 3.28
C GLN A 192 2.07 -27.38 2.15
N GLN A 193 2.26 -28.70 2.15
CA GLN A 193 2.97 -29.40 1.09
C GLN A 193 2.27 -29.28 -0.26
N SER A 194 0.93 -29.35 -0.28
CA SER A 194 0.12 -29.15 -1.47
C SER A 194 0.26 -27.72 -2.03
N ALA A 195 0.14 -26.71 -1.17
CA ALA A 195 0.34 -25.31 -1.55
C ALA A 195 1.76 -25.04 -2.07
N TYR A 196 2.76 -25.67 -1.45
CA TYR A 196 4.14 -25.60 -1.90
C TYR A 196 4.32 -26.19 -3.30
N ARG A 197 3.81 -27.40 -3.56
CA ARG A 197 3.86 -28.04 -4.90
C ARG A 197 3.11 -27.23 -5.95
N ALA A 198 2.03 -26.56 -5.56
CA ALA A 198 1.27 -25.68 -6.45
C ALA A 198 1.93 -24.31 -6.68
N GLY A 199 3.02 -23.99 -5.98
CA GLY A 199 3.66 -22.66 -6.03
C GLY A 199 2.81 -21.53 -5.44
N THR A 200 1.78 -21.87 -4.66
CA THR A 200 0.83 -20.91 -4.05
C THR A 200 1.12 -20.65 -2.57
N LEU A 201 2.11 -21.33 -1.99
CA LEU A 201 2.54 -21.08 -0.63
C LEU A 201 3.23 -19.72 -0.53
N GLU A 202 2.75 -18.90 0.39
CA GLU A 202 3.29 -17.56 0.62
C GLU A 202 4.79 -17.61 0.97
N PRO A 203 5.64 -16.74 0.40
CA PRO A 203 7.10 -16.79 0.58
C PRO A 203 7.53 -16.71 2.05
N GLU A 204 6.82 -15.92 2.86
CA GLU A 204 7.09 -15.85 4.30
C GLU A 204 6.84 -17.21 4.96
N ARG A 205 5.67 -17.82 4.73
CA ARG A 205 5.30 -19.13 5.29
C ARG A 205 6.30 -20.22 4.91
N LEU A 206 6.76 -20.21 3.66
CA LEU A 206 7.82 -21.09 3.18
C LEU A 206 9.11 -20.91 3.99
N GLN A 207 9.54 -19.66 4.20
CA GLN A 207 10.73 -19.36 5.00
C GLN A 207 10.59 -19.81 6.46
N TRP A 208 9.41 -19.63 7.07
CA TRP A 208 9.14 -20.09 8.43
C TRP A 208 9.24 -21.62 8.54
N LEU A 209 8.59 -22.35 7.62
CA LEU A 209 8.62 -23.81 7.60
C LEU A 209 10.02 -24.37 7.33
N ASP A 210 10.74 -23.82 6.36
CA ASP A 210 12.11 -24.25 6.04
C ASP A 210 13.08 -24.06 7.21
N ARG A 211 12.92 -22.99 7.99
CA ARG A 211 13.79 -22.71 9.13
C ARG A 211 13.48 -23.56 10.36
N GLN A 212 12.19 -23.83 10.62
CA GLN A 212 11.76 -24.37 11.92
C GLN A 212 11.32 -25.82 11.89
N VAL A 213 10.97 -26.35 10.71
CA VAL A 213 10.39 -27.69 10.59
C VAL A 213 11.28 -28.55 9.69
N PRO A 214 12.33 -29.20 10.23
CA PRO A 214 13.21 -30.05 9.43
C PRO A 214 12.42 -31.13 8.69
N ARG A 215 12.74 -31.36 7.41
CA ARG A 215 12.12 -32.41 6.56
C ARG A 215 10.62 -32.27 6.31
N TRP A 216 10.04 -31.08 6.51
CA TRP A 216 8.60 -30.85 6.23
C TRP A 216 8.24 -30.94 4.75
N ARG A 217 9.21 -30.73 3.85
CA ARG A 217 9.03 -30.79 2.40
C ARG A 217 8.77 -32.23 1.92
N PRO A 218 8.01 -32.43 0.83
CA PRO A 218 7.75 -33.77 0.31
C PRO A 218 9.02 -34.48 -0.18
N VAL A 219 9.11 -35.80 0.04
CA VAL A 219 10.31 -36.63 -0.16
C VAL A 219 10.94 -36.52 -1.55
N ARG A 220 10.12 -36.52 -2.62
CA ARG A 220 10.61 -36.51 -4.02
C ARG A 220 11.53 -35.33 -4.35
N GLU A 221 11.38 -34.21 -3.66
CA GLU A 221 12.18 -33.00 -3.92
C GLU A 221 13.41 -32.89 -2.99
N GLN A 222 13.44 -33.67 -1.90
CA GLN A 222 14.62 -33.79 -1.03
C GLN A 222 15.75 -34.55 -1.73
N GLU A 223 15.41 -35.49 -2.62
CA GLU A 223 16.35 -36.30 -3.40
C GLU A 223 17.00 -35.48 -4.54
N GLU A 224 16.26 -34.58 -5.19
CA GLU A 224 16.77 -33.73 -6.28
C GLU A 224 17.79 -32.69 -5.79
N ARG A 225 17.61 -32.13 -4.59
CA ARG A 225 18.58 -31.19 -3.99
C ARG A 225 19.84 -31.88 -3.49
N GLN A 226 19.71 -33.06 -2.87
CA GLN A 226 20.86 -33.86 -2.43
C GLN A 226 21.67 -34.41 -3.62
N GLY A 227 21.00 -34.75 -4.73
CA GLY A 227 21.66 -35.11 -5.99
C GLY A 227 22.38 -33.94 -6.67
N SER A 228 21.86 -32.71 -6.54
CA SER A 228 22.50 -31.50 -7.07
C SER A 228 23.71 -31.05 -6.25
N SER A 229 23.70 -31.24 -4.92
CA SER A 229 24.88 -30.96 -4.08
C SER A 229 26.00 -32.00 -4.19
N ASN A 230 25.68 -33.22 -4.65
CA ASN A 230 26.68 -34.28 -4.91
C ASN A 230 27.25 -34.25 -6.34
N SER A 231 26.83 -33.29 -7.17
CA SER A 231 27.36 -33.06 -8.52
C SER A 231 28.10 -31.72 -8.59
N THR A 232 29.23 -31.61 -7.90
CA THR A 232 30.28 -30.63 -8.22
C THR A 232 31.61 -31.33 -7.98
N PRO A 233 32.38 -31.67 -9.04
CA PRO A 233 33.70 -32.28 -8.93
C PRO A 233 34.75 -31.29 -8.40
#